data_AF-A0A225UXR7-F1
#
_entry.id   AF-A0A225UXR7-F1
#
_cell.length_a   1.000
_cell.length_b   1.000
_cell.length_c   1.000
_cell.angle_alpha   90.00
_cell.angle_beta   90.00
_cell.angle_gamma   90.00
#
_symmetry.space_group_name_H-M   'P 1'
#
loop_
_entity.id
_entity.type
_entity.pdbx_description
1 polymer ?
#
loop_
_entity_poly.entity_id
_entity_poly.type
_entity_poly.pdbx_seq_one_letter_code
_entity_poly.pdbx_strand_id
1 'polypeptide(L)'
;MSGNTVVLIRRLFNLDDRVVPVPDSVWDGLTGANSIIDSMCETSKKLFGDQNDYAAKGGLERMDKLMANGMTLAMSLWSNHAVYCLWLDTVNYPADADSLKPRVKSGMCPTSGGRRAEVVAQHPGATVK
;
A
#
# COMPACT_ATOMS: atom_id res chain seq x y z
N MET A 1 18.64 -16.60 -21.75
CA MET A 1 17.86 -16.65 -20.50
C MET A 1 16.43 -16.27 -20.85
N SER A 2 15.57 -17.25 -21.14
CA SER A 2 14.13 -17.02 -21.34
C SER A 2 13.43 -17.32 -20.02
N GLY A 3 13.31 -16.30 -19.16
CA GLY A 3 12.57 -16.37 -17.91
C GLY A 3 11.42 -15.38 -17.97
N ASN A 4 10.20 -15.82 -17.69
CA ASN A 4 8.99 -15.01 -17.76
C ASN A 4 9.13 -13.75 -16.88
N THR A 5 9.09 -12.56 -17.48
CA THR A 5 9.08 -11.28 -16.76
C THR A 5 7.79 -11.15 -15.95
N VAL A 6 7.89 -10.76 -14.67
CA VAL A 6 6.72 -10.32 -13.91
C VAL A 6 6.15 -9.06 -14.57
N VAL A 7 4.94 -9.20 -15.11
CA VAL A 7 4.20 -8.10 -15.76
C VAL A 7 3.02 -7.59 -14.93
N LEU A 8 2.65 -8.32 -13.87
CA LEU A 8 1.58 -7.93 -12.95
C LEU A 8 1.72 -8.62 -11.60
N ILE A 9 1.14 -8.00 -10.56
CA ILE A 9 0.92 -8.61 -9.24
C ILE A 9 -0.58 -8.59 -8.95
N ARG A 10 -1.17 -9.78 -8.76
CA ARG A 10 -2.58 -9.97 -8.39
C ARG A 10 -2.71 -10.32 -6.91
N ARG A 11 -3.88 -10.04 -6.35
CA ARG A 11 -4.23 -10.37 -4.97
C ARG A 11 -5.64 -10.94 -4.91
N LEU A 12 -5.78 -11.97 -4.10
CA LEU A 12 -7.04 -12.61 -3.71
C LEU A 12 -7.02 -12.79 -2.19
N PHE A 13 -8.21 -12.87 -1.61
CA PHE A 13 -8.42 -13.27 -0.21
C PHE A 13 -9.28 -14.53 -0.20
N ASN A 14 -9.09 -15.37 0.81
CA ASN A 14 -10.03 -16.46 1.12
C ASN A 14 -10.59 -16.17 2.51
N LEU A 15 -11.91 -16.02 2.60
CA LEU A 15 -12.65 -15.78 3.83
C LEU A 15 -13.78 -16.80 3.88
N ASP A 16 -13.76 -17.69 4.89
CA ASP A 16 -14.75 -18.75 5.07
C ASP A 16 -15.01 -19.56 3.78
N ASP A 17 -13.92 -20.06 3.18
CA ASP A 17 -13.89 -20.82 1.92
C ASP A 17 -14.41 -20.08 0.68
N ARG A 18 -14.62 -18.77 0.79
CA ARG A 18 -15.00 -17.91 -0.34
C ARG A 18 -13.79 -17.10 -0.81
N VAL A 19 -13.46 -17.25 -2.10
CA VAL A 19 -12.48 -16.40 -2.77
C VAL A 19 -13.09 -15.01 -3.00
N VAL A 20 -12.45 -13.99 -2.44
CA VAL A 20 -12.82 -12.58 -2.58
C VAL A 20 -11.70 -11.84 -3.32
N PRO A 21 -11.98 -11.17 -4.46
CA PRO A 21 -10.96 -10.38 -5.15
C PRO A 21 -10.66 -9.07 -4.41
N VAL A 22 -9.53 -8.45 -4.75
CA VAL A 22 -9.32 -7.04 -4.38
C VAL A 22 -10.39 -6.18 -5.04
N PRO A 23 -10.98 -5.21 -4.33
CA PRO A 23 -11.91 -4.26 -4.92
C PRO A 23 -11.26 -3.49 -6.07
N ASP A 24 -12.03 -3.25 -7.13
CA ASP A 24 -11.59 -2.38 -8.20
C ASP A 24 -11.43 -0.94 -7.69
N SER A 25 -10.43 -0.23 -8.20
CA SER A 25 -10.30 1.20 -7.97
C SER A 25 -11.52 1.94 -8.53
N VAL A 26 -11.96 2.94 -7.78
CA VAL A 26 -13.10 3.82 -8.11
C VAL A 26 -12.67 5.20 -8.60
N TRP A 27 -11.35 5.45 -8.65
CA TRP A 27 -10.82 6.74 -9.07
C TRP A 27 -10.83 6.88 -10.58
N ASP A 28 -11.20 8.07 -11.05
CA ASP A 28 -11.15 8.42 -12.47
C ASP A 28 -9.75 8.18 -13.05
N GLY A 29 -9.70 7.47 -14.18
CA GLY A 29 -8.45 7.03 -14.81
C GLY A 29 -7.89 5.70 -14.28
N LEU A 30 -8.40 5.18 -13.15
CA LEU A 30 -8.04 3.89 -12.58
C LEU A 30 -9.24 2.94 -12.44
N THR A 31 -10.43 3.32 -12.94
CA THR A 31 -11.65 2.52 -12.81
C THR A 31 -11.43 1.08 -13.29
N GLY A 32 -11.72 0.10 -12.45
CA GLY A 32 -11.53 -1.32 -12.77
C GLY A 32 -10.11 -1.86 -12.51
N ALA A 33 -9.17 -1.02 -12.08
CA ALA A 33 -7.83 -1.49 -11.72
C ALA A 33 -7.83 -2.21 -10.37
N ASN A 34 -7.43 -3.49 -10.36
CA ASN A 34 -7.35 -4.34 -9.16
C ASN A 34 -6.04 -5.16 -9.05
N SER A 35 -5.05 -4.80 -9.87
CA SER A 35 -3.72 -5.41 -9.85
C SER A 35 -2.65 -4.34 -10.01
N ILE A 36 -1.44 -4.64 -9.53
CA ILE A 36 -0.29 -3.75 -9.70
C ILE A 36 0.36 -4.10 -11.03
N ILE A 37 0.30 -3.15 -11.96
CA ILE A 37 0.99 -3.15 -13.26
C ILE A 37 1.63 -1.78 -13.46
N ASP A 38 2.63 -1.68 -14.33
CA ASP A 38 3.37 -0.42 -14.51
C ASP A 38 2.47 0.76 -14.93
N SER A 39 1.48 0.52 -15.81
CA SER A 39 0.54 1.57 -16.22
C SER A 39 -0.38 2.03 -15.08
N MET A 40 -0.81 1.12 -14.20
CA MET A 40 -1.58 1.47 -12.99
C MET A 40 -0.73 2.32 -12.04
N CYS A 41 0.53 1.95 -11.83
CA CYS A 41 1.48 2.74 -11.04
C CYS A 41 1.69 4.14 -11.63
N GLU A 42 1.89 4.25 -12.94
CA GLU A 42 2.04 5.54 -13.61
C GLU A 42 0.79 6.42 -13.48
N THR A 43 -0.39 5.87 -13.80
CA THR A 43 -1.65 6.61 -13.72
C THR A 43 -1.98 7.02 -12.29
N SER A 44 -1.79 6.13 -11.31
CA SER A 44 -2.02 6.46 -9.90
C SER A 44 -1.07 7.54 -9.39
N LYS A 45 0.23 7.45 -9.70
CA LYS A 45 1.20 8.47 -9.30
C LYS A 45 0.88 9.83 -9.91
N LYS A 46 0.49 9.87 -11.18
CA LYS A 46 0.03 11.12 -11.82
C LYS A 46 -1.24 11.67 -11.18
N LEU A 47 -2.26 10.82 -10.98
CA LEU A 47 -3.54 11.21 -10.40
C LEU A 47 -3.38 11.77 -8.98
N PHE A 48 -2.53 11.13 -8.18
CA PHE A 48 -2.31 11.52 -6.78
C PHE A 48 -1.26 12.63 -6.61
N GLY A 49 -0.62 13.07 -7.70
CA GLY A 49 0.43 14.08 -7.67
C GLY A 49 1.71 13.63 -6.98
N ASP A 50 1.94 12.32 -6.93
CA ASP A 50 3.12 11.71 -6.31
C ASP A 50 4.26 11.58 -7.34
N GLN A 51 5.50 11.75 -6.90
CA GLN A 51 6.66 11.41 -7.72
C GLN A 51 6.67 9.91 -8.06
N ASN A 52 6.83 9.57 -9.33
CA ASN A 52 6.93 8.18 -9.78
C ASN A 52 8.38 7.64 -9.66
N ASP A 53 8.88 7.60 -8.42
CA ASP A 53 10.20 7.05 -8.11
C ASP A 53 10.28 5.52 -8.34
N TYR A 54 9.12 4.86 -8.37
CA TYR A 54 8.96 3.47 -8.76
C TYR A 54 9.43 3.21 -10.21
N ALA A 55 8.93 3.99 -11.17
CA ALA A 55 9.35 3.87 -12.57
C ALA A 55 10.83 4.27 -12.75
N ALA A 56 11.28 5.31 -12.04
CA ALA A 56 12.69 5.74 -12.06
C ALA A 56 13.65 4.62 -11.59
N LYS A 57 13.18 3.71 -10.73
CA LYS A 57 13.94 2.55 -10.24
C LYS A 57 13.77 1.29 -11.10
N GLY A 58 13.06 1.36 -12.22
CA GLY A 58 12.92 0.27 -13.19
C GLY A 58 11.68 -0.62 -13.03
N GLY A 59 10.68 -0.17 -12.27
CA GLY A 59 9.34 -0.76 -12.25
C GLY A 59 9.29 -2.27 -11.95
N LEU A 60 8.32 -2.96 -12.55
CA LEU A 60 8.14 -4.40 -12.32
C LEU A 60 9.31 -5.22 -12.87
N GLU A 61 9.96 -4.77 -13.94
CA GLU A 61 11.13 -5.47 -14.49
C GLU A 61 12.30 -5.51 -13.48
N ARG A 62 12.53 -4.41 -12.75
CA ARG A 62 13.54 -4.42 -11.68
C ARG A 62 13.11 -5.33 -10.53
N MET A 63 11.83 -5.31 -10.16
CA MET A 63 11.30 -6.19 -9.11
C MET A 63 11.41 -7.67 -9.48
N ASP A 64 11.12 -8.03 -10.73
CA ASP A 64 11.29 -9.37 -11.30
C ASP A 64 12.73 -9.88 -11.11
N LYS A 65 13.71 -9.07 -11.51
CA LYS A 65 15.14 -9.38 -11.34
C LYS A 65 15.53 -9.59 -9.88
N LEU A 66 14.98 -8.81 -8.96
CA LEU A 66 15.24 -8.96 -7.53
C LEU A 66 14.60 -10.22 -6.96
N MET A 67 13.36 -10.54 -7.35
CA MET A 67 12.68 -11.76 -6.92
C MET A 67 13.37 -13.02 -7.46
N ALA A 68 13.84 -12.99 -8.71
CA ALA A 68 14.58 -14.09 -9.33
C ALA A 68 15.91 -14.41 -8.62
N ASN A 69 16.52 -13.41 -7.96
CA ASN A 69 17.72 -13.60 -7.14
C ASN A 69 17.44 -14.18 -5.75
N GLY A 70 16.17 -14.40 -5.41
CA GLY A 70 15.75 -14.83 -4.08
C GLY A 70 15.57 -13.65 -3.12
N MET A 71 14.48 -13.71 -2.36
CA MET A 71 14.17 -12.76 -1.29
C MET A 71 13.91 -13.50 0.02
N THR A 72 14.15 -12.84 1.14
CA THR A 72 13.85 -13.38 2.47
C THR A 72 12.46 -12.94 2.92
N LEU A 73 11.65 -13.88 3.43
CA LEU A 73 10.37 -13.55 4.07
C LEU A 73 10.61 -12.89 5.43
N ALA A 74 10.00 -11.73 5.65
CA ALA A 74 10.02 -11.03 6.94
C ALA A 74 8.59 -10.84 7.46
N MET A 75 8.38 -11.12 8.75
CA MET A 75 7.13 -10.85 9.47
C MET A 75 7.46 -9.93 10.65
N SER A 76 6.67 -8.86 10.85
CA SER A 76 6.92 -7.87 11.90
C SER A 76 5.62 -7.22 12.39
N LEU A 77 5.63 -6.77 13.65
CA LEU A 77 4.59 -5.96 14.27
C LEU A 77 5.24 -4.74 14.90
N TRP A 78 4.80 -3.53 14.54
CA TRP A 78 5.46 -2.31 14.93
C TRP A 78 4.51 -1.12 14.97
N SER A 79 4.81 -0.15 15.84
CA SER A 79 4.23 1.20 15.83
C SER A 79 5.20 2.16 15.16
N ASN A 80 4.71 3.10 14.36
CA ASN A 80 5.57 4.05 13.65
C ASN A 80 5.84 5.32 14.47
N HIS A 81 7.12 5.60 14.76
CA HIS A 81 7.51 6.81 15.50
C HIS A 81 7.52 8.08 14.67
N ALA A 82 7.82 7.98 13.38
CA ALA A 82 8.04 9.14 12.53
C ALA A 82 6.72 9.77 12.10
N VAL A 83 5.73 8.92 11.77
CA VAL A 83 4.48 9.34 11.13
C VAL A 83 3.26 8.60 11.65
N TYR A 84 3.35 7.95 12.82
CA TYR A 84 2.21 7.41 13.58
C TYR A 84 1.26 6.49 12.79
N CYS A 85 1.78 5.77 11.79
CA CYS A 85 1.02 4.95 10.84
C CYS A 85 -0.04 5.71 10.02
N LEU A 86 -0.01 7.05 10.04
CA LEU A 86 -0.99 7.89 9.36
C LEU A 86 -1.05 7.62 7.86
N TRP A 87 0.10 7.38 7.22
CA TRP A 87 0.14 7.03 5.79
C TRP A 87 -0.68 5.75 5.43
N LEU A 88 -1.00 4.91 6.41
CA LEU A 88 -1.66 3.62 6.22
C LEU A 88 -3.17 3.65 6.53
N ASP A 89 -3.60 4.27 7.63
CA ASP A 89 -4.95 4.02 8.19
C ASP A 89 -5.78 5.26 8.53
N THR A 90 -5.28 6.46 8.22
CA THR A 90 -5.88 7.70 8.70
C THR A 90 -6.85 8.36 7.71
N VAL A 91 -7.64 9.30 8.22
CA VAL A 91 -8.51 10.14 7.38
C VAL A 91 -7.74 11.16 6.53
N ASN A 92 -6.60 11.69 7.01
CA ASN A 92 -5.73 12.61 6.27
C ASN A 92 -4.23 12.33 6.46
N TYR A 93 -3.50 12.05 5.37
CA TYR A 93 -2.05 12.09 5.32
C TYR A 93 -1.53 12.89 4.10
N PRO A 94 -0.69 13.93 4.31
CA PRO A 94 -0.30 14.55 5.59
C PRO A 94 -1.47 15.01 6.46
N ALA A 95 -1.25 15.16 7.77
CA ALA A 95 -2.31 15.39 8.75
C ALA A 95 -3.12 16.69 8.52
N ASP A 96 -2.51 17.67 7.87
CA ASP A 96 -3.05 18.98 7.50
C ASP A 96 -3.52 19.07 6.04
N ALA A 97 -3.38 17.99 5.27
CA ALA A 97 -3.81 17.98 3.88
C ALA A 97 -5.34 18.04 3.76
N ASP A 98 -5.82 18.61 2.66
CA ASP A 98 -7.24 18.62 2.31
C ASP A 98 -7.72 17.18 2.07
N SER A 99 -8.66 16.71 2.90
CA SER A 99 -9.23 15.35 2.84
C SER A 99 -9.95 15.03 1.54
N LEU A 100 -10.35 16.05 0.77
CA LEU A 100 -11.01 15.87 -0.53
C LEU A 100 -10.02 15.56 -1.65
N LYS A 101 -8.71 15.79 -1.43
CA LYS A 101 -7.70 15.43 -2.43
C LYS A 101 -7.55 13.91 -2.51
N PRO A 102 -7.44 13.35 -3.72
CA PRO A 102 -7.12 11.94 -3.91
C PRO A 102 -5.90 11.50 -3.07
N ARG A 103 -5.89 10.24 -2.62
CA ARG A 103 -4.83 9.61 -1.80
C ARG A 103 -4.65 10.17 -0.38
N VAL A 104 -5.21 11.33 -0.01
CA VAL A 104 -5.05 11.88 1.35
C VAL A 104 -5.69 10.97 2.41
N LYS A 105 -6.85 10.40 2.09
CA LYS A 105 -7.54 9.44 2.96
C LYS A 105 -7.10 8.01 2.65
N SER A 106 -6.49 7.34 3.63
CA SER A 106 -6.06 5.93 3.55
C SER A 106 -6.84 5.01 4.48
N GLY A 107 -7.61 5.56 5.42
CA GLY A 107 -8.51 4.82 6.29
C GLY A 107 -9.49 5.72 7.04
N MET A 108 -9.76 5.35 8.30
CA MET A 108 -10.81 5.95 9.13
C MET A 108 -10.27 6.44 10.49
N CYS A 109 -9.00 6.18 10.81
CA CYS A 109 -8.39 6.60 12.06
C CYS A 109 -8.16 8.12 12.09
N PRO A 110 -8.30 8.78 13.24
CA PRO A 110 -8.05 10.23 13.36
C PRO A 110 -6.56 10.55 13.19
N THR A 111 -6.26 11.77 12.75
CA THR A 111 -4.85 12.25 12.59
C THR A 111 -4.13 12.46 13.92
N SER A 112 -4.86 12.48 15.04
CA SER A 112 -4.32 12.57 16.39
C SER A 112 -3.86 11.23 16.97
N GLY A 113 -4.17 10.10 16.31
CA GLY A 113 -3.85 8.75 16.80
C GLY A 113 -2.45 8.25 16.44
N GLY A 114 -2.16 6.99 16.79
CA GLY A 114 -0.98 6.26 16.33
C GLY A 114 0.34 6.59 17.04
N ARG A 115 0.35 7.53 17.99
CA ARG A 115 1.52 7.83 18.82
C ARG A 115 1.92 6.59 19.62
N ARG A 116 3.19 6.18 19.52
CA ARG A 116 3.67 4.93 20.14
C ARG A 116 3.30 4.81 21.63
N ALA A 117 3.52 5.86 22.42
CA ALA A 117 3.27 5.81 23.85
C ALA A 117 1.80 5.50 24.14
N GLU A 118 0.88 6.08 23.36
CA GLU A 118 -0.55 5.85 23.48
C GLU A 118 -0.94 4.46 22.97
N VAL A 119 -0.47 4.07 21.78
CA VAL A 119 -0.76 2.75 21.18
C VAL A 119 -0.27 1.61 22.08
N VAL A 120 0.94 1.69 22.62
CA VAL A 120 1.49 0.66 23.50
C VAL A 120 0.74 0.60 24.84
N ALA A 121 0.33 1.75 25.39
CA ALA A 121 -0.43 1.79 26.64
C ALA A 121 -1.87 1.29 26.47
N GLN A 122 -2.52 1.62 25.36
CA GLN A 122 -3.92 1.26 25.08
C GLN A 122 -4.06 -0.16 24.52
N HIS A 123 -3.07 -0.64 23.76
CA HIS A 123 -3.08 -1.94 23.10
C HIS A 123 -1.84 -2.79 23.42
N PRO A 124 -1.49 -3.00 24.70
CA PRO A 124 -0.28 -3.74 25.08
C PRO A 124 -0.35 -5.23 24.69
N GLY A 125 -1.56 -5.78 24.53
CA GLY A 125 -1.81 -7.16 24.14
C GLY A 125 -1.97 -7.40 22.64
N ALA A 126 -1.66 -6.41 21.78
CA ALA A 126 -1.79 -6.58 20.33
C ALA A 126 -0.85 -7.69 19.82
N THR A 127 -1.41 -8.66 19.07
CA THR A 127 -0.67 -9.77 18.45
C THR A 127 -1.16 -10.03 17.03
N VAL A 128 -0.27 -10.49 16.16
CA VAL A 128 -0.57 -10.96 14.79
C VAL A 128 -0.18 -12.43 14.66
N LYS A 129 -0.96 -13.22 13.91
CA LYS A 129 -0.76 -14.65 13.67
C LYS A 129 -0.90 -14.94 12.17
#